data_AF-A0A6L9E7F0-F1
#
_entry.id   AF-A0A6L9E7F0-F1
#
_cell.length_a   1.000
_cell.length_b   1.000
_cell.length_c   1.000
_cell.angle_alpha   90.00
_cell.angle_beta   90.00
_cell.angle_gamma   90.00
#
_symmetry.space_group_name_H-M   'P 1'
#
loop_
_entity.id
_entity.type
_entity.pdbx_description
1 polymer ?
#
loop_
_entity_poly.entity_id
_entity_poly.type
_entity_poly.pdbx_seq_one_letter_code
_entity_poly.pdbx_strand_id
1 'polypeptide(L)'
;MDQLKNPLLFILLLAFGCQQPGETPKFSLDETPGQLEIFGEEIVSTSLYERDFAISPNRKEIVFTLGNYKQSQRCLVSIKKEDQGWGSKQILPFSGKYNDIEPFFSVDGKQLFFASNRPMDADTTRKDYNIWSVERGPEGWGDPVPLDTLINTSGDEFYPALGKSGNLYFTATRKDGIGREDIFLSTYGDQGYQKPVPLDSTVNTAVFEFNAYVDPDEELLIFSAFGRKDGNGGGDLYFSKKTADGGWAPAKNMGELVNSDKLDYCPFLDQSNGNFYFTSDRAGKFEGRLRSVEELQDLADEILNGMGNIYRLNTGQLDMEIDQ
;
A
#
# COMPACT_ATOMS: atom_id res chain seq x y z
N MET A 1 -63.82 36.96 46.91
CA MET A 1 -63.67 36.41 45.55
C MET A 1 -62.36 36.95 45.00
N ASP A 2 -61.24 36.38 45.42
CA ASP A 2 -59.91 36.74 44.90
C ASP A 2 -59.49 35.67 43.90
N GLN A 3 -59.32 36.08 42.64
CA GLN A 3 -58.90 35.22 41.55
C GLN A 3 -57.37 35.01 41.63
N LEU A 4 -56.97 33.75 41.85
CA LEU A 4 -55.60 33.31 41.59
C LEU A 4 -55.32 33.36 40.08
N LYS A 5 -54.27 34.09 39.69
CA LYS A 5 -53.65 33.99 38.36
C LYS A 5 -52.65 32.83 38.37
N ASN A 6 -52.92 31.78 37.59
CA ASN A 6 -51.95 30.74 37.25
C ASN A 6 -50.90 31.31 36.27
N PRO A 7 -49.58 31.21 36.54
CA PRO A 7 -48.60 31.42 35.49
C PRO A 7 -48.48 30.14 34.66
N LEU A 8 -48.65 30.25 33.34
CA LEU A 8 -48.31 29.19 32.39
C LEU A 8 -46.81 28.87 32.50
N LEU A 9 -46.49 27.65 32.92
CA LEU A 9 -45.15 27.09 32.87
C LEU A 9 -44.89 26.62 31.42
N PHE A 10 -44.11 27.38 30.65
CA PHE A 10 -43.58 26.93 29.36
C PHE A 10 -42.46 25.92 29.64
N ILE A 11 -42.78 24.63 29.53
CA ILE A 11 -41.77 23.57 29.50
C ILE A 11 -41.16 23.57 28.09
N LEU A 12 -39.94 24.09 27.99
CA LEU A 12 -39.11 23.97 26.79
C LEU A 12 -38.65 22.50 26.71
N LEU A 13 -39.37 21.68 25.94
CA LEU A 13 -38.94 20.34 25.56
C LEU A 13 -37.70 20.48 24.66
N LEU A 14 -36.52 20.33 25.26
CA LEU A 14 -35.29 20.08 24.52
C LEU A 14 -35.46 18.73 23.81
N ALA A 15 -35.67 18.78 22.50
CA ALA A 15 -35.59 17.61 21.65
C ALA A 15 -34.14 17.12 21.67
N PHE A 16 -33.85 16.12 22.51
CA PHE A 16 -32.68 15.28 22.32
C PHE A 16 -32.86 14.59 20.97
N GLY A 17 -32.12 15.05 19.97
CA GLY A 17 -31.94 14.31 18.74
C GLY A 17 -31.24 13.01 19.09
N CYS A 18 -31.99 11.91 19.14
CA CYS A 18 -31.41 10.58 19.06
C CYS A 18 -30.65 10.50 17.72
N GLN A 19 -29.33 10.56 17.75
CA GLN A 19 -28.53 10.03 16.63
C GLN A 19 -28.89 8.56 16.49
N GLN A 20 -29.39 8.19 15.31
CA GLN A 20 -29.73 6.81 15.00
C GLN A 20 -28.43 5.98 14.95
N PRO A 21 -28.38 4.80 15.58
CA PRO A 21 -27.26 3.87 15.39
C PRO A 21 -27.46 3.16 14.05
N GLY A 22 -26.66 3.54 13.05
CA GLY A 22 -26.65 2.87 11.75
C GLY A 22 -26.00 3.71 10.66
N GLU A 23 -24.67 3.73 10.62
CA GLU A 23 -23.97 4.09 9.37
C GLU A 23 -23.01 2.96 9.01
N THR A 24 -23.10 2.52 7.75
CA THR A 24 -22.24 1.52 7.13
C THR A 24 -22.04 2.00 5.70
N PRO A 25 -20.84 2.01 5.10
CA PRO A 25 -19.45 2.04 5.60
C PRO A 25 -18.82 3.43 5.30
N LYS A 26 -17.96 4.03 6.14
CA LYS A 26 -16.54 3.70 6.33
C LYS A 26 -15.82 3.30 5.01
N PHE A 27 -15.53 4.32 4.18
CA PHE A 27 -14.85 4.35 2.85
C PHE A 27 -15.48 3.58 1.67
N SER A 28 -15.33 4.14 0.45
CA SER A 28 -15.76 3.55 -0.84
C SER A 28 -14.58 3.50 -1.81
N LEU A 29 -14.39 2.40 -2.54
CA LEU A 29 -13.37 2.32 -3.61
C LEU A 29 -13.80 3.01 -4.91
N ASP A 30 -15.10 3.28 -5.07
CA ASP A 30 -15.67 3.83 -6.31
C ASP A 30 -15.74 5.37 -6.27
N GLU A 31 -15.33 5.97 -5.14
CA GLU A 31 -15.24 7.41 -4.95
C GLU A 31 -13.77 7.85 -5.02
N THR A 32 -13.55 9.08 -5.50
CA THR A 32 -12.25 9.75 -5.47
C THR A 32 -12.32 10.93 -4.52
N PRO A 33 -11.32 11.14 -3.65
CA PRO A 33 -11.35 12.25 -2.72
C PRO A 33 -11.01 13.57 -3.42
N GLY A 34 -11.53 14.69 -2.89
CA GLY A 34 -11.22 16.03 -3.41
C GLY A 34 -9.83 16.55 -3.01
N GLN A 35 -9.16 15.86 -2.10
CA GLN A 35 -7.84 16.17 -1.57
C GLN A 35 -7.17 14.87 -1.10
N LEU A 36 -5.88 14.93 -0.78
CA LEU A 36 -5.21 13.84 -0.09
C LEU A 36 -5.93 13.51 1.22
N GLU A 37 -6.21 12.24 1.45
CA GLU A 37 -6.83 11.74 2.70
C GLU A 37 -6.16 10.46 3.19
N ILE A 38 -6.39 10.15 4.46
CA ILE A 38 -6.10 8.83 5.01
C ILE A 38 -7.17 7.87 4.50
N PHE A 39 -6.74 6.76 3.91
CA PHE A 39 -7.67 5.78 3.41
C PHE A 39 -8.18 4.89 4.54
N GLY A 40 -9.51 4.87 4.67
CA GLY A 40 -10.22 3.95 5.55
C GLY A 40 -9.86 4.09 7.03
N GLU A 41 -9.86 5.32 7.54
CA GLU A 41 -9.64 5.62 8.97
C GLU A 41 -10.41 4.66 9.89
N GLU A 42 -9.72 4.18 10.94
CA GLU A 42 -10.21 3.22 11.94
C GLU A 42 -10.55 1.82 11.40
N ILE A 43 -10.44 1.60 10.09
CA ILE A 43 -10.60 0.27 9.47
C ILE A 43 -9.27 -0.20 8.91
N VAL A 44 -8.81 0.46 7.84
CA VAL A 44 -7.54 0.19 7.18
C VAL A 44 -6.46 0.87 8.00
N SER A 45 -6.37 2.19 7.93
CA SER A 45 -5.37 2.97 8.66
C SER A 45 -5.77 3.11 10.12
N THR A 46 -4.89 2.69 11.02
CA THR A 46 -5.05 2.74 12.48
C THR A 46 -3.76 3.26 13.13
N SER A 47 -3.53 2.99 14.40
CA SER A 47 -2.25 3.30 15.08
C SER A 47 -1.18 2.24 14.92
N LEU A 48 -1.54 1.07 14.35
CA LEU A 48 -0.57 0.07 13.93
C LEU A 48 0.17 0.54 12.68
N TYR A 49 1.09 -0.29 12.20
CA TYR A 49 1.88 0.03 11.01
C TYR A 49 1.19 -0.58 9.79
N GLU A 50 0.43 0.20 9.04
CA GLU A 50 -0.17 -0.21 7.77
C GLU A 50 0.69 0.21 6.58
N ARG A 51 0.94 -0.73 5.69
CA ARG A 51 1.71 -0.47 4.47
C ARG A 51 1.30 -1.40 3.36
N ASP A 52 1.72 -1.08 2.14
CA ASP A 52 1.38 -1.82 0.93
C ASP A 52 -0.13 -1.85 0.67
N PHE A 53 -0.54 -2.01 -0.59
CA PHE A 53 -1.97 -2.01 -0.88
C PHE A 53 -2.26 -2.76 -2.17
N ALA A 54 -3.29 -3.60 -2.16
CA ALA A 54 -3.76 -4.29 -3.34
C ALA A 54 -5.29 -4.42 -3.33
N ILE A 55 -5.91 -4.17 -4.48
CA ILE A 55 -7.33 -4.41 -4.71
C ILE A 55 -7.47 -5.61 -5.63
N SER A 56 -8.34 -6.57 -5.28
CA SER A 56 -8.65 -7.69 -6.16
C SER A 56 -9.27 -7.18 -7.48
N PRO A 57 -9.06 -7.83 -8.63
CA PRO A 57 -9.60 -7.34 -9.92
C PRO A 57 -11.13 -7.19 -9.94
N ASN A 58 -11.85 -8.02 -9.15
CA ASN A 58 -13.31 -7.91 -8.99
C ASN A 58 -13.74 -6.85 -7.95
N ARG A 59 -12.79 -6.16 -7.32
CA ARG A 59 -12.98 -5.08 -6.33
C ARG A 59 -13.78 -5.46 -5.10
N LYS A 60 -13.79 -6.75 -4.75
CA LYS A 60 -14.49 -7.30 -3.58
C LYS A 60 -13.56 -7.65 -2.43
N GLU A 61 -12.25 -7.47 -2.59
CA GLU A 61 -11.27 -7.77 -1.57
C GLU A 61 -10.12 -6.76 -1.66
N ILE A 62 -9.75 -6.21 -0.51
CA ILE A 62 -8.54 -5.40 -0.31
C ILE A 62 -7.57 -6.25 0.50
N VAL A 63 -6.30 -6.23 0.14
CA VAL A 63 -5.22 -6.83 0.93
C VAL A 63 -4.14 -5.78 1.15
N PHE A 64 -3.63 -5.69 2.38
CA PHE A 64 -2.54 -4.81 2.77
C PHE A 64 -1.70 -5.49 3.84
N THR A 65 -0.52 -4.95 4.12
CA THR A 65 0.35 -5.44 5.17
C THR A 65 0.06 -4.69 6.46
N LEU A 66 -0.14 -5.44 7.54
CA LEU A 66 -0.31 -4.91 8.89
C LEU A 66 0.84 -5.38 9.78
N GLY A 67 1.59 -4.42 10.32
CA GLY A 67 2.69 -4.64 11.23
C GLY A 67 2.39 -4.16 12.65
N ASN A 68 3.06 -4.76 13.64
CA ASN A 68 3.16 -4.12 14.96
C ASN A 68 4.10 -2.91 14.92
N TYR A 69 4.13 -2.09 15.97
CA TYR A 69 4.89 -0.83 16.00
C TYR A 69 6.39 -0.93 15.66
N LYS A 70 7.03 -2.09 15.90
CA LYS A 70 8.44 -2.34 15.56
C LYS A 70 8.63 -3.16 14.30
N GLN A 71 7.54 -3.47 13.59
CA GLN A 71 7.50 -4.33 12.41
C GLN A 71 8.20 -5.69 12.61
N SER A 72 8.22 -6.19 13.85
CA SER A 72 8.77 -7.50 14.18
C SER A 72 7.82 -8.63 13.78
N GLN A 73 6.54 -8.31 13.62
CA GLN A 73 5.52 -9.15 13.01
C GLN A 73 4.80 -8.33 11.94
N ARG A 74 4.66 -8.90 10.76
CA ARG A 74 3.98 -8.32 9.59
C ARG A 74 3.13 -9.39 8.94
N CYS A 75 1.85 -9.11 8.80
CA CYS A 75 0.87 -10.04 8.28
C CYS A 75 0.17 -9.43 7.07
N LEU A 76 -0.17 -10.27 6.09
CA LEU A 76 -1.14 -9.88 5.08
C LEU A 76 -2.55 -9.94 5.67
N VAL A 77 -3.24 -8.81 5.65
CA VAL A 77 -4.60 -8.65 6.16
C VAL A 77 -5.54 -8.36 4.99
N SER A 78 -6.66 -9.07 4.99
CA SER A 78 -7.73 -8.90 4.00
C SER A 78 -8.97 -8.24 4.61
N ILE A 79 -9.66 -7.46 3.79
CA ILE A 79 -11.00 -6.94 4.06
C ILE A 79 -11.85 -7.24 2.83
N LYS A 80 -13.04 -7.80 3.02
CA LYS A 80 -13.93 -8.23 1.94
C LYS A 80 -15.20 -7.37 1.89
N LYS A 81 -15.72 -7.16 0.68
CA LYS A 81 -17.00 -6.48 0.46
C LYS A 81 -18.14 -7.44 0.78
N GLU A 82 -19.03 -7.01 1.65
CA GLU A 82 -20.24 -7.64 2.15
C GLU A 82 -21.47 -6.77 1.77
N ASP A 83 -22.69 -7.29 1.99
CA ASP A 83 -23.93 -6.60 1.60
C ASP A 83 -24.11 -5.24 2.28
N GLN A 84 -23.64 -5.11 3.53
CA GLN A 84 -23.71 -3.87 4.30
C GLN A 84 -22.46 -3.01 4.16
N GLY A 85 -21.41 -3.44 3.43
CA GLY A 85 -20.17 -2.69 3.42
C GLY A 85 -18.88 -3.46 3.28
N TRP A 86 -17.80 -2.90 3.78
CA TRP A 86 -16.57 -3.65 4.02
C TRP A 86 -16.69 -4.40 5.36
N GLY A 87 -16.35 -5.69 5.35
CA GLY A 87 -16.34 -6.55 6.53
C GLY A 87 -15.19 -6.26 7.48
N SER A 88 -14.94 -7.17 8.43
CA SER A 88 -13.84 -7.04 9.39
C SER A 88 -12.48 -7.43 8.80
N LYS A 89 -11.40 -6.87 9.38
CA LYS A 89 -10.02 -7.26 9.09
C LYS A 89 -9.79 -8.73 9.46
N GLN A 90 -9.23 -9.50 8.52
CA GLN A 90 -8.82 -10.88 8.75
C GLN A 90 -7.41 -11.10 8.24
N ILE A 91 -6.52 -11.62 9.09
CA ILE A 91 -5.21 -12.14 8.64
C ILE A 91 -5.48 -13.26 7.63
N LEU A 92 -4.81 -13.21 6.48
CA LEU A 92 -4.95 -14.25 5.47
C LEU A 92 -4.52 -15.61 6.05
N PRO A 93 -5.20 -16.72 5.68
CA PRO A 93 -5.03 -18.02 6.35
C PRO A 93 -3.62 -18.60 6.23
N PHE A 94 -2.83 -18.14 5.25
CA PHE A 94 -1.44 -18.54 5.03
C PHE A 94 -0.41 -17.56 5.62
N SER A 95 -0.86 -16.50 6.32
CA SER A 95 -0.01 -15.46 6.89
C SER A 95 -0.01 -15.46 8.43
N GLY A 96 0.94 -14.76 9.04
CA GLY A 96 1.05 -14.56 10.50
C GLY A 96 2.02 -15.52 11.21
N LYS A 97 2.61 -16.47 10.50
CA LYS A 97 3.74 -17.28 10.98
C LYS A 97 5.10 -16.68 10.61
N TYR A 98 5.16 -16.10 9.42
CA TYR A 98 6.33 -15.43 8.85
C TYR A 98 6.00 -13.95 8.66
N ASN A 99 7.00 -13.14 8.34
CA ASN A 99 6.72 -11.79 7.87
C ASN A 99 6.34 -11.89 6.40
N ASP A 100 5.07 -11.63 6.11
CA ASP A 100 4.53 -11.60 4.76
C ASP A 100 4.08 -10.17 4.45
N ILE A 101 4.54 -9.63 3.33
CA ILE A 101 4.37 -8.22 2.96
C ILE A 101 4.10 -8.06 1.46
N GLU A 102 3.73 -6.86 1.04
CA GLU A 102 3.73 -6.41 -0.36
C GLU A 102 2.84 -7.28 -1.28
N PRO A 103 1.53 -7.39 -0.97
CA PRO A 103 0.60 -8.17 -1.76
C PRO A 103 0.39 -7.57 -3.16
N PHE A 104 0.23 -8.41 -4.17
CA PHE A 104 -0.16 -8.01 -5.52
C PHE A 104 -1.01 -9.08 -6.19
N PHE A 105 -2.18 -8.72 -6.71
CA PHE A 105 -3.07 -9.67 -7.39
C PHE A 105 -2.63 -9.91 -8.84
N SER A 106 -2.73 -11.15 -9.31
CA SER A 106 -2.73 -11.41 -10.76
C SER A 106 -3.91 -10.70 -11.43
N VAL A 107 -3.78 -10.39 -12.72
CA VAL A 107 -4.83 -9.69 -13.50
C VAL A 107 -6.17 -10.44 -13.48
N ASP A 108 -6.15 -11.78 -13.45
CA ASP A 108 -7.35 -12.60 -13.36
C ASP A 108 -7.85 -12.82 -11.92
N GLY A 109 -7.11 -12.33 -10.91
CA GLY A 109 -7.44 -12.41 -9.49
C GLY A 109 -7.33 -13.81 -8.88
N LYS A 110 -6.78 -14.78 -9.63
CA LYS A 110 -6.63 -16.16 -9.16
C LYS A 110 -5.36 -16.38 -8.35
N GLN A 111 -4.40 -15.48 -8.42
CA GLN A 111 -3.17 -15.57 -7.63
C GLN A 111 -2.94 -14.28 -6.86
N LEU A 112 -2.31 -14.42 -5.70
CA LEU A 112 -1.71 -13.31 -4.96
C LEU A 112 -0.21 -13.55 -4.87
N PHE A 113 0.57 -12.59 -5.34
CA PHE A 113 2.01 -12.50 -5.18
C PHE A 113 2.32 -11.68 -3.93
N PHE A 114 3.40 -11.99 -3.23
CA PHE A 114 3.82 -11.28 -2.03
C PHE A 114 5.27 -11.61 -1.68
N ALA A 115 5.94 -10.77 -0.89
CA ALA A 115 7.25 -11.06 -0.35
C ALA A 115 7.14 -11.74 1.03
N SER A 116 7.95 -12.75 1.30
CA SER A 116 7.93 -13.50 2.56
C SER A 116 9.32 -13.96 2.96
N ASN A 117 9.60 -13.90 4.27
CA ASN A 117 10.82 -14.47 4.86
C ASN A 117 10.66 -15.95 5.28
N ARG A 118 9.65 -16.62 4.75
CA ARG A 118 9.45 -18.07 4.92
C ARG A 118 10.64 -18.85 4.36
N PRO A 119 11.08 -19.92 5.05
CA PRO A 119 12.10 -20.83 4.53
C PRO A 119 11.69 -21.47 3.21
N MET A 120 12.62 -21.56 2.25
CA MET A 120 12.47 -22.36 1.05
C MET A 120 13.00 -23.79 1.30
N ASP A 121 12.35 -24.81 0.76
CA ASP A 121 12.69 -26.22 1.04
C ASP A 121 14.14 -26.58 0.71
N ALA A 122 14.72 -25.94 -0.30
CA ALA A 122 16.11 -26.15 -0.70
C ALA A 122 17.13 -25.61 0.32
N ASP A 123 16.75 -24.61 1.13
CA ASP A 123 17.59 -24.02 2.15
C ASP A 123 16.75 -23.39 3.28
N THR A 124 16.61 -24.12 4.37
CA THR A 124 15.80 -23.70 5.52
C THR A 124 16.51 -22.74 6.47
N THR A 125 17.77 -22.40 6.21
CA THR A 125 18.59 -21.53 7.07
C THR A 125 18.50 -20.04 6.69
N ARG A 126 17.98 -19.78 5.50
CA ARG A 126 17.74 -18.46 4.93
C ARG A 126 16.69 -17.67 5.70
N LYS A 127 16.90 -16.36 5.75
CA LYS A 127 16.06 -15.38 6.47
C LYS A 127 15.72 -14.15 5.64
N ASP A 128 16.24 -14.12 4.42
CA ASP A 128 15.93 -13.15 3.39
C ASP A 128 14.47 -13.27 2.92
N TYR A 129 14.00 -12.21 2.29
CA TYR A 129 12.71 -12.16 1.63
C TYR A 129 12.79 -12.73 0.22
N ASN A 130 11.80 -13.54 -0.11
CA ASN A 130 11.62 -14.12 -1.43
C ASN A 130 10.21 -13.78 -1.91
N ILE A 131 10.00 -13.76 -3.22
CA ILE A 131 8.67 -13.60 -3.82
C ILE A 131 7.97 -14.97 -3.83
N TRP A 132 6.80 -15.01 -3.23
CA TRP A 132 5.88 -16.14 -3.19
C TRP A 132 4.60 -15.82 -3.95
N SER A 133 3.94 -16.86 -4.41
CA SER A 133 2.60 -16.79 -4.98
C SER A 133 1.68 -17.78 -4.27
N VAL A 134 0.40 -17.47 -4.17
CA VAL A 134 -0.63 -18.40 -3.69
C VAL A 134 -1.80 -18.40 -4.64
N GLU A 135 -2.30 -19.58 -4.98
CA GLU A 135 -3.48 -19.72 -5.83
C GLU A 135 -4.76 -19.69 -5.01
N ARG A 136 -5.83 -19.14 -5.60
CA ARG A 136 -7.19 -19.21 -5.08
C ARG A 136 -7.94 -20.34 -5.75
N GLY A 137 -8.25 -21.37 -4.96
CA GLY A 137 -9.13 -22.47 -5.35
C GLY A 137 -10.58 -22.26 -4.89
N PRO A 138 -11.45 -23.27 -5.11
CA PRO A 138 -12.85 -23.25 -4.69
C PRO A 138 -13.04 -23.10 -3.17
N GLU A 139 -12.09 -23.61 -2.38
CA GLU A 139 -12.12 -23.57 -0.91
C GLU A 139 -11.45 -22.31 -0.31
N GLY A 140 -10.97 -21.40 -1.16
CA GLY A 140 -10.24 -20.20 -0.76
C GLY A 140 -8.77 -20.23 -1.19
N TRP A 141 -7.93 -19.51 -0.46
CA TRP A 141 -6.48 -19.49 -0.71
C TRP A 141 -5.85 -20.83 -0.35
N GLY A 142 -4.99 -21.35 -1.24
CA GLY A 142 -4.21 -22.57 -1.01
C GLY A 142 -2.92 -22.33 -0.23
N ASP A 143 -1.97 -23.25 -0.40
CA ASP A 143 -0.62 -23.13 0.17
C ASP A 143 0.27 -22.26 -0.73
N PRO A 144 1.02 -21.28 -0.19
CA PRO A 144 1.88 -20.47 -1.04
C PRO A 144 3.14 -21.22 -1.47
N VAL A 145 3.57 -20.95 -2.70
CA VAL A 145 4.72 -21.54 -3.39
C VAL A 145 5.71 -20.43 -3.75
N PRO A 146 7.03 -20.61 -3.54
CA PRO A 146 8.00 -19.58 -3.90
C PRO A 146 8.15 -19.54 -5.42
N LEU A 147 8.44 -18.38 -5.98
CA LEU A 147 8.97 -18.32 -7.34
C LEU A 147 10.33 -19.03 -7.40
N ASP A 148 10.74 -19.42 -8.61
CA ASP A 148 11.98 -20.16 -8.81
C ASP A 148 13.23 -19.34 -8.46
N THR A 149 14.39 -19.99 -8.52
CA THR A 149 15.68 -19.36 -8.19
C THR A 149 16.21 -18.40 -9.26
N LEU A 150 15.50 -18.23 -10.37
CA LEU A 150 15.77 -17.19 -11.35
C LEU A 150 15.32 -15.83 -10.82
N ILE A 151 14.20 -15.82 -10.09
CA ILE A 151 13.67 -14.66 -9.37
C ILE A 151 14.21 -14.59 -7.95
N ASN A 152 14.13 -15.67 -7.19
CA ASN A 152 14.51 -15.70 -5.79
C ASN A 152 16.00 -16.05 -5.64
N THR A 153 16.85 -15.07 -5.33
CA THR A 153 18.32 -15.26 -5.32
C THR A 153 18.79 -15.77 -3.97
N SER A 154 19.89 -15.26 -3.41
CA SER A 154 20.27 -15.43 -1.99
C SER A 154 20.22 -14.09 -1.23
N GLY A 155 19.84 -13.02 -1.93
CA GLY A 155 19.52 -11.72 -1.35
C GLY A 155 18.02 -11.60 -1.12
N ASP A 156 17.57 -10.38 -0.83
CA ASP A 156 16.17 -10.08 -0.66
C ASP A 156 15.52 -9.68 -2.00
N GLU A 157 14.32 -10.21 -2.25
CA GLU A 157 13.44 -9.82 -3.34
C GLU A 157 12.08 -9.33 -2.82
N PHE A 158 11.67 -8.15 -3.28
CA PHE A 158 10.55 -7.38 -2.74
C PHE A 158 9.61 -6.85 -3.83
N TYR A 159 8.42 -6.46 -3.40
CA TYR A 159 7.41 -5.68 -4.11
C TYR A 159 7.10 -6.19 -5.52
N PRO A 160 6.55 -7.41 -5.65
CA PRO A 160 6.16 -7.94 -6.95
C PRO A 160 5.03 -7.10 -7.55
N ALA A 161 5.17 -6.69 -8.80
CA ALA A 161 4.11 -6.06 -9.59
C ALA A 161 4.05 -6.67 -10.98
N LEU A 162 2.83 -6.92 -11.48
CA LEU A 162 2.61 -7.59 -12.76
C LEU A 162 1.93 -6.67 -13.78
N GLY A 163 2.48 -6.64 -14.99
CA GLY A 163 1.74 -6.18 -16.16
C GLY A 163 0.73 -7.23 -16.65
N LYS A 164 -0.19 -6.85 -17.54
CA LYS A 164 -1.17 -7.77 -18.16
C LYS A 164 -0.53 -8.91 -18.96
N SER A 165 0.70 -8.69 -19.43
CA SER A 165 1.49 -9.70 -20.14
C SER A 165 2.04 -10.78 -19.20
N GLY A 166 1.88 -10.60 -17.89
CA GLY A 166 2.48 -11.43 -16.85
C GLY A 166 3.92 -11.06 -16.51
N ASN A 167 4.49 -10.03 -17.15
CA ASN A 167 5.84 -9.55 -16.83
C ASN A 167 5.90 -9.10 -15.37
N LEU A 168 6.94 -9.51 -14.66
CA LEU A 168 7.16 -9.22 -13.26
C LEU A 168 8.19 -8.12 -13.09
N TYR A 169 7.77 -7.04 -12.45
CA TYR A 169 8.63 -6.01 -11.90
C TYR A 169 8.81 -6.27 -10.41
N PHE A 170 10.04 -6.15 -9.91
CA PHE A 170 10.35 -6.37 -8.50
C PHE A 170 11.60 -5.62 -8.08
N THR A 171 11.77 -5.43 -6.77
CA THR A 171 12.95 -4.80 -6.19
C THR A 171 13.93 -5.86 -5.72
N ALA A 172 15.22 -5.66 -5.99
CA ALA A 172 16.26 -6.52 -5.43
C ALA A 172 17.61 -5.79 -5.33
N THR A 173 18.49 -6.28 -4.45
CA THR A 173 19.92 -5.97 -4.51
C THR A 173 20.66 -7.10 -5.19
N ARG A 174 21.17 -6.88 -6.41
CA ARG A 174 21.91 -7.91 -7.18
C ARG A 174 23.22 -7.38 -7.73
N LYS A 175 24.17 -8.29 -7.97
CA LYS A 175 25.50 -7.95 -8.53
C LYS A 175 25.42 -7.39 -9.95
N ASP A 176 24.38 -7.73 -10.69
CA ASP A 176 24.08 -7.24 -12.02
C ASP A 176 23.09 -6.05 -12.02
N GLY A 177 22.82 -5.47 -10.85
CA GLY A 177 22.13 -4.19 -10.68
C GLY A 177 23.01 -2.98 -11.00
N ILE A 178 22.40 -1.80 -10.99
CA ILE A 178 23.04 -0.51 -11.24
C ILE A 178 23.48 0.15 -9.92
N GLY A 179 22.62 0.12 -8.90
CA GLY A 179 22.74 0.89 -7.67
C GLY A 179 22.82 0.05 -6.40
N ARG A 180 22.01 0.45 -5.42
CA ARG A 180 21.83 -0.26 -4.16
C ARG A 180 20.71 -1.30 -4.34
N GLU A 181 19.49 -0.91 -4.03
CA GLU A 181 18.30 -1.60 -4.48
C GLU A 181 17.93 -1.04 -5.84
N ASP A 182 17.63 -1.94 -6.77
CA ASP A 182 17.21 -1.60 -8.12
C ASP A 182 15.88 -2.28 -8.44
N ILE A 183 15.17 -1.69 -9.41
CA ILE A 183 13.98 -2.28 -10.01
C ILE A 183 14.40 -3.19 -11.16
N PHE A 184 13.99 -4.45 -11.09
CA PHE A 184 14.22 -5.47 -12.10
C PHE A 184 12.94 -5.81 -12.85
N LEU A 185 13.10 -6.18 -14.12
CA LEU A 185 12.05 -6.72 -14.99
C LEU A 185 12.40 -8.16 -15.38
N SER A 186 11.48 -9.08 -15.13
CA SER A 186 11.45 -10.41 -15.72
C SER A 186 10.27 -10.52 -16.67
N THR A 187 10.53 -10.72 -17.96
CA THR A 187 9.46 -10.97 -18.92
C THR A 187 8.87 -12.36 -18.72
N TYR A 188 7.57 -12.52 -18.94
CA TYR A 188 6.89 -13.81 -18.89
C TYR A 188 6.68 -14.38 -20.30
N GLY A 189 7.07 -15.64 -20.51
CA GLY A 189 6.92 -16.33 -21.79
C GLY A 189 6.51 -17.80 -21.62
N ASP A 190 6.61 -18.57 -22.70
CA ASP A 190 6.14 -19.97 -22.74
C ASP A 190 6.80 -20.89 -21.68
N GLN A 191 8.00 -20.56 -21.24
CA GLN A 191 8.75 -21.30 -20.22
C GLN A 191 8.65 -20.69 -18.82
N GLY A 192 7.75 -19.72 -18.62
CA GLY A 192 7.63 -18.94 -17.39
C GLY A 192 8.48 -17.67 -17.40
N TYR A 193 8.86 -17.22 -16.21
CA TYR A 193 9.70 -16.04 -16.02
C TYR A 193 11.08 -16.22 -16.67
N GLN A 194 11.55 -15.17 -17.32
CA GLN A 194 12.88 -15.13 -17.94
C GLN A 194 13.91 -14.51 -17.01
N LYS A 195 15.19 -14.58 -17.38
CA LYS A 195 16.26 -13.98 -16.57
C LYS A 195 15.96 -12.47 -16.36
N PRO A 196 15.86 -12.00 -15.10
CA PRO A 196 15.59 -10.59 -14.85
C PRO A 196 16.72 -9.70 -15.33
N VAL A 197 16.37 -8.51 -15.79
CA VAL A 197 17.31 -7.42 -16.11
C VAL A 197 16.94 -6.19 -15.29
N PRO A 198 17.90 -5.41 -14.77
CA PRO A 198 17.57 -4.13 -14.14
C PRO A 198 16.99 -3.19 -15.19
N LEU A 199 16.03 -2.35 -14.80
CA LEU A 199 15.66 -1.19 -15.61
C LEU A 199 16.88 -0.28 -15.78
N ASP A 200 16.92 0.47 -16.88
CA ASP A 200 18.09 1.28 -17.23
C ASP A 200 18.25 2.52 -16.32
N SER A 201 19.26 3.34 -16.62
CA SER A 201 19.62 4.51 -15.81
C SER A 201 18.62 5.68 -15.86
N THR A 202 17.54 5.58 -16.64
CA THR A 202 16.42 6.53 -16.58
C THR A 202 15.53 6.27 -15.37
N VAL A 203 15.52 5.03 -14.88
CA VAL A 203 14.76 4.58 -13.71
C VAL A 203 15.67 4.24 -12.54
N ASN A 204 16.71 3.42 -12.72
CA ASN A 204 17.62 3.05 -11.62
C ASN A 204 18.83 4.00 -11.56
N THR A 205 19.33 4.31 -10.38
CA THR A 205 20.48 5.20 -10.20
C THR A 205 21.54 4.55 -9.32
N ALA A 206 22.53 5.32 -8.84
CA ALA A 206 23.53 4.81 -7.91
C ALA A 206 23.00 4.68 -6.45
N VAL A 207 21.78 5.15 -6.19
CA VAL A 207 21.16 5.14 -4.86
C VAL A 207 20.13 4.02 -4.74
N PHE A 208 19.04 4.21 -3.99
CA PHE A 208 18.01 3.20 -3.77
C PHE A 208 16.79 3.49 -4.63
N GLU A 209 16.35 2.51 -5.40
CA GLU A 209 15.07 2.48 -6.11
C GLU A 209 14.32 1.19 -5.77
N PHE A 210 13.11 1.33 -5.24
CA PHE A 210 12.37 0.23 -4.63
C PHE A 210 10.85 0.42 -4.75
N ASN A 211 10.10 -0.64 -4.46
CA ASN A 211 8.64 -0.66 -4.39
C ASN A 211 7.98 -0.11 -5.66
N ALA A 212 8.26 -0.76 -6.80
CA ALA A 212 7.75 -0.35 -8.10
C ALA A 212 6.39 -0.98 -8.41
N TYR A 213 5.41 -0.12 -8.64
CA TYR A 213 4.15 -0.46 -9.30
C TYR A 213 4.26 -0.18 -10.80
N VAL A 214 3.73 -1.10 -11.60
CA VAL A 214 3.52 -0.92 -13.04
C VAL A 214 2.03 -1.01 -13.32
N ASP A 215 1.52 -0.15 -14.20
CA ASP A 215 0.13 -0.26 -14.65
C ASP A 215 -0.07 -1.50 -15.55
N PRO A 216 -1.31 -1.99 -15.72
CA PRO A 216 -1.55 -3.23 -16.47
C PRO A 216 -1.03 -3.20 -17.91
N ASP A 217 -1.00 -2.04 -18.55
CA ASP A 217 -0.51 -1.91 -19.92
C ASP A 217 1.02 -1.74 -20.01
N GLU A 218 1.70 -1.62 -18.87
CA GLU A 218 3.14 -1.37 -18.75
C GLU A 218 3.57 -0.06 -19.40
N GLU A 219 2.74 0.98 -19.33
CA GLU A 219 2.98 2.32 -19.88
C GLU A 219 3.36 3.36 -18.81
N LEU A 220 3.06 3.08 -17.54
CA LEU A 220 3.35 3.91 -16.37
C LEU A 220 4.00 3.07 -15.27
N LEU A 221 5.17 3.53 -14.80
CA LEU A 221 5.86 3.01 -13.64
C LEU A 221 5.80 4.06 -12.53
N ILE A 222 5.44 3.65 -11.32
CA ILE A 222 5.53 4.47 -10.12
C ILE A 222 6.36 3.71 -9.09
N PHE A 223 7.37 4.34 -8.51
CA PHE A 223 8.29 3.67 -7.59
C PHE A 223 8.79 4.63 -6.52
N SER A 224 9.40 4.08 -5.48
CA SER A 224 10.01 4.84 -4.39
C SER A 224 11.51 4.94 -4.60
N ALA A 225 12.12 6.07 -4.24
CA ALA A 225 13.58 6.19 -4.24
C ALA A 225 14.08 6.96 -3.02
N PHE A 226 15.27 6.59 -2.54
CA PHE A 226 15.93 7.25 -1.41
C PHE A 226 17.35 7.69 -1.80
N GLY A 227 17.67 8.95 -1.52
CA GLY A 227 18.99 9.54 -1.77
C GLY A 227 19.16 10.24 -3.13
N ARG A 228 18.09 10.36 -3.92
CA ARG A 228 18.10 11.20 -5.13
C ARG A 228 18.21 12.67 -4.76
N LYS A 229 18.84 13.45 -5.65
CA LYS A 229 19.17 14.86 -5.40
C LYS A 229 17.93 15.75 -5.25
N ASP A 230 16.85 15.39 -5.93
CA ASP A 230 15.54 16.06 -5.93
C ASP A 230 14.54 15.40 -4.98
N GLY A 231 14.98 14.51 -4.09
CA GLY A 231 14.16 13.93 -3.04
C GLY A 231 13.92 14.88 -1.85
N ASN A 232 12.82 14.66 -1.14
CA ASN A 232 12.36 15.47 -0.02
C ASN A 232 12.63 14.82 1.35
N GLY A 233 12.86 13.50 1.41
CA GLY A 233 12.88 12.82 2.71
C GLY A 233 13.39 11.37 2.75
N GLY A 234 12.80 10.60 3.67
CA GLY A 234 13.14 9.21 4.01
C GLY A 234 12.86 8.19 2.90
N GLY A 235 12.25 8.62 1.81
CA GLY A 235 11.99 7.91 0.56
C GLY A 235 10.85 8.65 -0.13
N ASP A 236 10.96 8.87 -1.43
CA ASP A 236 10.01 9.67 -2.20
C ASP A 236 9.48 8.87 -3.39
N LEU A 237 8.23 9.11 -3.76
CA LEU A 237 7.61 8.54 -4.94
C LEU A 237 8.00 9.32 -6.21
N TYR A 238 8.39 8.56 -7.22
CA TYR A 238 8.73 8.97 -8.57
C TYR A 238 7.84 8.24 -9.57
N PHE A 239 7.68 8.82 -10.75
CA PHE A 239 7.04 8.15 -11.87
C PHE A 239 7.90 8.22 -13.13
N SER A 240 7.71 7.25 -14.02
CA SER A 240 8.24 7.24 -15.38
C SER A 240 7.20 6.69 -16.33
N LYS A 241 7.19 7.17 -17.58
CA LYS A 241 6.34 6.62 -18.64
C LYS A 241 7.16 5.90 -19.68
N LYS A 242 6.54 4.90 -20.29
CA LYS A 242 7.15 4.17 -21.39
C LYS A 242 7.36 5.09 -22.59
N THR A 243 8.51 4.95 -23.23
CA THR A 243 8.86 5.66 -24.45
C THR A 243 8.47 4.86 -25.68
N ALA A 244 8.36 5.52 -26.83
CA ALA A 244 7.94 4.88 -28.08
C ALA A 244 8.88 3.76 -28.57
N ASP A 245 10.13 3.75 -28.11
CA ASP A 245 11.13 2.69 -28.37
C ASP A 245 11.09 1.53 -27.35
N GLY A 246 10.17 1.59 -26.38
CA GLY A 246 9.95 0.55 -25.38
C GLY A 246 10.79 0.69 -24.10
N GLY A 247 11.61 1.74 -24.00
CA GLY A 247 12.32 2.13 -22.78
C GLY A 247 11.43 2.89 -21.79
N TRP A 248 12.07 3.48 -20.78
CA TRP A 248 11.42 4.37 -19.81
C TRP A 248 11.97 5.79 -19.96
N ALA A 249 11.12 6.79 -19.75
CA ALA A 249 11.56 8.18 -19.71
C ALA A 249 12.34 8.46 -18.41
N PRO A 250 13.18 9.51 -18.35
CA PRO A 250 13.79 9.94 -17.10
C PRO A 250 12.72 10.16 -16.02
N ALA A 251 12.84 9.44 -14.90
CA ALA A 251 11.84 9.50 -13.85
C ALA A 251 11.76 10.88 -13.20
N LYS A 252 10.54 11.28 -12.83
CA LYS A 252 10.24 12.58 -12.21
C LYS A 252 9.68 12.38 -10.79
N ASN A 253 10.09 13.22 -9.84
CA ASN A 253 9.54 13.25 -8.49
C ASN A 253 8.05 13.66 -8.53
N MET A 254 7.20 13.00 -7.73
CA MET A 254 5.75 13.25 -7.70
C MET A 254 5.31 14.49 -6.90
N GLY A 255 6.27 15.26 -6.37
CA GLY A 255 6.04 16.56 -5.72
C GLY A 255 5.45 16.48 -4.30
N GLU A 256 5.31 17.64 -3.67
CA GLU A 256 4.99 17.79 -2.24
C GLU A 256 3.56 17.38 -1.85
N LEU A 257 2.65 17.21 -2.82
CA LEU A 257 1.32 16.66 -2.53
C LEU A 257 1.44 15.19 -2.10
N VAL A 258 2.31 14.44 -2.80
CA VAL A 258 2.52 13.01 -2.59
C VAL A 258 3.67 12.77 -1.63
N ASN A 259 4.78 13.51 -1.75
CA ASN A 259 6.00 13.31 -0.98
C ASN A 259 6.09 14.25 0.23
N SER A 260 6.60 13.72 1.34
CA SER A 260 6.82 14.40 2.61
C SER A 260 8.31 14.41 2.97
N ASP A 261 8.66 14.88 4.17
CA ASP A 261 10.02 14.74 4.71
C ASP A 261 10.29 13.35 5.34
N LYS A 262 9.31 12.45 5.30
CA LYS A 262 9.36 11.07 5.85
C LYS A 262 9.50 10.05 4.72
N LEU A 263 9.24 8.78 5.02
CA LEU A 263 9.22 7.70 4.04
C LEU A 263 7.83 7.66 3.38
N ASP A 264 7.79 7.92 2.08
CA ASP A 264 6.62 7.80 1.21
C ASP A 264 6.90 6.74 0.14
N TYR A 265 6.05 5.72 0.09
CA TYR A 265 6.39 4.48 -0.61
C TYR A 265 5.16 3.61 -0.89
N CYS A 266 5.38 2.42 -1.44
CA CYS A 266 4.32 1.44 -1.74
C CYS A 266 3.18 1.98 -2.60
N PRO A 267 3.47 2.47 -3.81
CA PRO A 267 2.45 2.98 -4.71
C PRO A 267 1.52 1.86 -5.18
N PHE A 268 0.24 2.17 -5.33
CA PHE A 268 -0.75 1.34 -6.00
C PHE A 268 -1.75 2.21 -6.75
N LEU A 269 -1.94 1.96 -8.04
CA LEU A 269 -2.85 2.72 -8.88
C LEU A 269 -4.12 1.92 -9.20
N ASP A 270 -5.27 2.48 -8.84
CA ASP A 270 -6.58 2.03 -9.30
C ASP A 270 -7.04 2.95 -10.45
N GLN A 271 -6.38 2.77 -11.59
CA GLN A 271 -6.54 3.62 -12.77
C GLN A 271 -7.99 3.69 -13.25
N SER A 272 -8.70 2.57 -13.20
CA SER A 272 -10.10 2.49 -13.67
C SER A 272 -11.08 3.33 -12.85
N ASN A 273 -10.73 3.69 -11.61
CA ASN A 273 -11.56 4.52 -10.73
C ASN A 273 -10.87 5.84 -10.37
N GLY A 274 -9.71 6.12 -10.96
CA GLY A 274 -8.98 7.37 -10.75
C GLY A 274 -8.42 7.54 -9.34
N ASN A 275 -8.17 6.46 -8.61
CA ASN A 275 -7.59 6.50 -7.27
C ASN A 275 -6.11 6.09 -7.28
N PHE A 276 -5.28 6.85 -6.57
CA PHE A 276 -3.90 6.49 -6.28
C PHE A 276 -3.74 6.30 -4.77
N TYR A 277 -3.10 5.21 -4.39
CA TYR A 277 -2.84 4.81 -3.02
C TYR A 277 -1.33 4.73 -2.78
N PHE A 278 -0.91 5.10 -1.58
CA PHE A 278 0.48 4.94 -1.17
C PHE A 278 0.58 4.89 0.36
N THR A 279 1.69 4.38 0.87
CA THR A 279 2.01 4.40 2.29
C THR A 279 2.87 5.61 2.62
N SER A 280 2.61 6.25 3.76
CA SER A 280 3.45 7.34 4.27
C SER A 280 3.63 7.25 5.78
N ASP A 281 4.87 7.50 6.22
CA ASP A 281 5.24 7.66 7.63
C ASP A 281 5.05 9.12 8.11
N ARG A 282 4.38 9.98 7.32
CA ARG A 282 4.05 11.33 7.76
C ARG A 282 3.17 11.29 9.01
N ALA A 283 3.50 12.16 9.96
CA ALA A 283 2.84 12.21 11.26
C ALA A 283 2.06 13.52 11.44
N GLY A 284 1.08 13.47 12.34
CA GLY A 284 0.37 14.64 12.84
C GLY A 284 1.33 15.56 13.61
N LYS A 285 0.97 16.84 13.70
CA LYS A 285 1.70 17.80 14.53
C LYS A 285 1.03 17.87 15.89
N PHE A 286 1.73 17.42 16.93
CA PHE A 286 1.31 17.68 18.31
C PHE A 286 1.66 19.13 18.69
N GLU A 287 0.65 19.90 19.06
CA GLU A 287 0.80 21.24 19.62
C GLU A 287 0.33 21.24 21.08
N GLY A 288 1.16 21.71 22.00
CA GLY A 288 0.78 21.88 23.40
C GLY A 288 1.71 21.16 24.38
N ARG A 289 1.16 20.75 25.52
CA ARG A 289 1.91 20.11 26.62
C ARG A 289 1.12 18.96 27.21
N LEU A 290 1.68 17.76 27.10
CA LEU A 290 1.20 16.56 27.79
C LEU A 290 1.25 16.74 29.32
N ARG A 291 0.16 16.38 30.00
CA ARG A 291 -0.04 16.51 31.45
C ARG A 291 -0.06 15.18 32.18
N SER A 292 -0.27 14.08 31.46
CA SER A 292 -0.28 12.74 32.02
C SER A 292 0.42 11.75 31.09
N VAL A 293 0.71 10.55 31.60
CA VAL A 293 1.19 9.42 30.78
C VAL A 293 0.08 8.88 29.88
N GLU A 294 -1.17 8.96 30.33
CA GLU A 294 -2.36 8.57 29.56
C GLU A 294 -2.49 9.42 28.29
N GLU A 295 -2.32 10.75 28.39
CA GLU A 295 -2.33 11.62 27.19
C GLU A 295 -1.21 11.28 26.20
N LEU A 296 -0.05 10.81 26.69
CA LEU A 296 1.03 10.33 25.82
C LEU A 296 0.69 8.99 25.16
N GLN A 297 -0.02 8.11 25.87
CA GLN A 297 -0.47 6.83 25.34
C GLN A 297 -1.53 7.03 24.27
N ASP A 298 -2.53 7.87 24.54
CA ASP A 298 -3.57 8.24 23.58
C ASP A 298 -2.94 8.81 22.30
N LEU A 299 -2.01 9.78 22.43
CA LEU A 299 -1.29 10.34 21.29
C LEU A 299 -0.48 9.28 20.50
N ALA A 300 0.09 8.29 21.19
CA ALA A 300 0.82 7.20 20.55
C ALA A 300 -0.11 6.18 19.87
N ASP A 301 -1.35 6.06 20.33
CA ASP A 301 -2.37 5.15 19.82
C ASP A 301 -3.35 5.83 18.83
N GLU A 302 -3.06 7.06 18.40
CA GLU A 302 -3.75 7.77 17.32
C GLU A 302 -3.25 7.33 15.93
N ILE A 303 -4.11 7.51 14.92
CA ILE A 303 -3.68 7.55 13.51
C ILE A 303 -2.72 8.73 13.34
N LEU A 304 -1.76 8.66 12.40
CA LEU A 304 -0.72 9.68 12.19
C LEU A 304 0.30 9.80 13.33
N ASN A 305 0.51 8.73 14.10
CA ASN A 305 1.58 8.63 15.09
C ASN A 305 2.99 8.43 14.46
N GLY A 306 3.11 8.49 13.13
CA GLY A 306 4.34 8.24 12.38
C GLY A 306 4.65 6.76 12.17
N MET A 307 3.72 5.87 12.50
CA MET A 307 3.69 4.50 12.01
C MET A 307 2.88 4.51 10.72
N GLY A 308 3.42 3.92 9.66
CA GLY A 308 2.88 4.04 8.31
C GLY A 308 1.36 3.91 8.24
N ASN A 309 0.74 4.81 7.49
CA ASN A 309 -0.67 4.76 7.16
C ASN A 309 -0.85 4.78 5.63
N ILE A 310 -1.99 4.26 5.16
CA ILE A 310 -2.31 4.24 3.73
C ILE A 310 -3.09 5.51 3.39
N TYR A 311 -2.60 6.23 2.41
CA TYR A 311 -3.21 7.44 1.87
C TYR A 311 -3.89 7.16 0.55
N ARG A 312 -4.86 8.01 0.22
CA ARG A 312 -5.54 8.02 -1.08
C ARG A 312 -5.64 9.44 -1.63
N LEU A 313 -5.47 9.57 -2.94
CA LEU A 313 -5.82 10.78 -3.68
C LEU A 313 -6.42 10.47 -5.05
N ASN A 314 -7.07 11.48 -5.63
CA ASN A 314 -7.52 11.43 -7.00
C ASN A 314 -6.33 11.61 -7.96
N THR A 315 -6.19 10.69 -8.92
CA THR A 315 -5.15 10.72 -9.96
C THR A 315 -5.15 12.00 -10.81
N GLY A 316 -6.29 12.68 -10.97
CA GLY A 316 -6.39 13.97 -11.64
C GLY A 316 -5.73 15.13 -10.89
N GLN A 317 -5.31 14.91 -9.63
CA GLN A 317 -4.51 15.86 -8.85
C GLN A 317 -3.00 15.64 -9.02
N LEU A 318 -2.60 14.56 -9.70
CA LEU A 318 -1.20 14.25 -9.96
C LEU A 318 -0.74 14.97 -11.22
N ASP A 319 0.33 15.75 -11.10
CA ASP A 319 1.06 16.25 -12.27
C ASP A 319 2.00 15.15 -12.78
N MET A 320 1.49 14.33 -13.67
CA MET A 320 2.25 13.24 -14.32
C MET A 320 2.61 13.59 -15.76
N GLU A 321 2.90 14.86 -16.08
CA GLU A 321 3.36 15.23 -17.42
C GLU A 321 4.87 14.95 -17.60
N ILE A 322 5.22 14.34 -18.74
CA ILE A 322 6.61 14.21 -19.18
C ILE A 322 6.79 15.19 -20.32
N ASP A 323 7.74 16.10 -20.17
CA ASP A 323 8.11 17.04 -21.23
C ASP A 323 8.65 16.21 -22.41
N GLN A 324 8.07 16.41 -23.58
CA GLN A 324 8.50 15.74 -24.83
C GLN A 324 9.84 16.26 -25.31
#